data_AF-A0A7R8X7C1-F1
#
_entry.id   AF-A0A7R8X7C1-F1
#
_cell.length_a   1.000
_cell.length_b   1.000
_cell.length_c   1.000
_cell.angle_alpha   90.00
_cell.angle_beta   90.00
_cell.angle_gamma   90.00
#
_symmetry.space_group_name_H-M   'P 1'
#
loop_
_entity.id
_entity.type
_entity.pdbx_description
1 polymer ?
#
loop_
_entity_poly.entity_id
_entity_poly.type
_entity_poly.pdbx_seq_one_letter_code
_entity_poly.pdbx_strand_id
1 'polypeptide(L)'
;MSHSFHEVTMTYPMRGIRKSNLKLIHNLIPRIPFPIDQDFYVSPTFQDMLNRTGDGKPLNWRKSLQKYYYREEWEVFAIKNHSEIEIPPPWRDAVRKDLERDLLAWQRDTGDPWLCFPNGVLIGQKCLPLLNDLRDP
;
A
#
# COMPACT_ATOMS: atom_id res chain seq x y z
N MET A 1 -5.46 3.77 -8.63
CA MET A 1 -6.20 3.90 -7.37
C MET A 1 -5.44 4.86 -6.48
N SER A 2 -6.09 5.89 -5.96
CA SER A 2 -5.53 6.79 -4.96
C SER A 2 -6.44 6.71 -3.73
N HIS A 3 -5.87 6.35 -2.59
CA HIS A 3 -6.56 6.32 -1.31
C HIS A 3 -5.69 7.13 -0.34
N SER A 4 -6.21 8.21 0.25
CA SER A 4 -5.48 9.00 1.24
C SER A 4 -6.07 8.78 2.63
N PHE A 5 -7.39 8.88 2.73
CA PHE A 5 -8.18 8.70 3.94
C PHE A 5 -9.42 7.89 3.59
N HIS A 6 -9.78 6.93 4.45
CA HIS A 6 -11.11 6.30 4.39
C HIS A 6 -12.06 7.07 5.32
N GLU A 7 -11.71 7.13 6.61
CA GLU A 7 -12.19 8.14 7.56
C GLU A 7 -11.11 9.20 7.79
N VAL A 8 -11.48 10.37 8.31
CA VAL A 8 -10.53 11.47 8.59
C VAL A 8 -9.41 11.07 9.56
N THR A 9 -9.66 10.09 10.43
CA THR A 9 -8.71 9.52 11.40
C THR A 9 -7.78 8.46 10.77
N MET A 10 -8.06 8.03 9.53
CA MET A 10 -7.40 6.90 8.87
C MET A 10 -6.40 7.35 7.80
N THR A 11 -5.38 8.09 8.21
CA THR A 11 -4.30 8.57 7.33
C THR A 11 -3.38 7.42 6.90
N TYR A 12 -3.69 6.77 5.78
CA TYR A 12 -2.84 5.73 5.21
C TYR A 12 -2.80 5.87 3.68
N PRO A 13 -2.04 6.86 3.17
CA PRO A 13 -2.00 7.12 1.74
C PRO A 13 -1.35 5.97 0.99
N MET A 14 -2.09 5.46 0.00
CA MET A 14 -1.66 4.42 -0.92
C MET A 14 -1.84 4.90 -2.35
N ARG A 15 -0.92 4.48 -3.22
CA ARG A 15 -1.03 4.66 -4.66
C ARG A 15 -0.93 3.31 -5.32
N GLY A 16 -1.74 3.07 -6.35
CA GLY A 16 -1.73 1.80 -7.02
C GLY A 16 -2.01 1.91 -8.51
N ILE A 17 -1.27 1.13 -9.28
CA ILE A 17 -1.45 1.00 -10.72
C ILE A 17 -1.66 -0.47 -11.06
N ARG A 18 -2.48 -0.72 -12.07
CA ARG A 18 -2.67 -2.03 -12.66
C ARG A 18 -2.39 -1.92 -14.15
N LYS A 19 -1.47 -2.76 -14.65
CA LYS A 19 -1.12 -2.86 -16.06
C LYS A 19 -1.32 -4.31 -16.48
N SER A 20 -2.37 -4.57 -17.26
CA SER A 20 -2.79 -5.93 -17.61
C SER A 20 -3.00 -6.79 -16.34
N ASN A 21 -2.27 -7.90 -16.22
CA ASN A 21 -2.31 -8.83 -15.09
C ASN A 21 -1.29 -8.50 -14.00
N LEU A 22 -0.68 -7.32 -14.01
CA LEU A 22 0.25 -6.88 -12.97
C LEU A 22 -0.34 -5.73 -12.17
N LYS A 23 -0.11 -5.75 -10.86
CA LYS A 23 -0.57 -4.72 -9.92
C LYS A 23 0.60 -4.30 -9.04
N LEU A 24 0.74 -2.99 -8.86
CA LEU A 24 1.65 -2.38 -7.90
C LEU A 24 0.82 -1.59 -6.88
N ILE A 25 1.17 -1.69 -5.61
CA ILE A 25 0.73 -0.81 -4.54
C ILE A 25 1.98 -0.17 -3.91
N HIS A 26 1.96 1.14 -3.79
CA HIS A 26 2.90 1.96 -3.03
C HIS A 26 2.19 2.41 -1.75
N ASN A 27 2.63 1.90 -0.60
CA ASN A 27 2.20 2.33 0.72
C ASN A 27 3.14 3.46 1.15
N LEU A 28 2.67 4.72 1.15
CA LEU A 28 3.53 5.88 1.39
C LEU A 28 3.96 5.99 2.86
N ILE A 29 3.27 5.29 3.79
CA ILE A 29 3.63 5.23 5.21
C ILE A 29 3.64 3.77 5.68
N PRO A 30 4.63 2.94 5.25
CA PRO A 30 4.61 1.50 5.52
C PRO A 30 4.90 1.15 6.99
N ARG A 31 5.50 2.09 7.74
CA ARG A 31 5.93 1.89 9.14
C ARG A 31 4.82 2.06 10.19
N ILE A 32 3.62 2.48 9.80
CA ILE A 32 2.47 2.55 10.70
C ILE A 32 1.50 1.40 10.37
N PRO A 33 0.70 0.93 11.33
CA PRO A 33 -0.31 -0.09 11.06
C PRO A 33 -1.38 0.45 10.10
N PHE A 34 -1.82 -0.40 9.17
CA PHE A 34 -2.99 -0.13 8.33
C PHE A 34 -4.22 0.11 9.21
N PRO A 35 -4.91 1.25 9.08
CA PRO A 35 -6.03 1.58 9.95
C PRO A 35 -7.26 0.74 9.62
N ILE A 36 -8.12 0.55 10.62
CA ILE A 36 -9.40 -0.16 10.51
C ILE A 36 -10.52 0.85 10.74
N ASP A 37 -11.47 0.90 9.83
CA ASP A 37 -12.66 1.73 9.95
C ASP A 37 -13.62 1.17 11.00
N GLN A 38 -14.42 2.05 11.59
CA GLN A 38 -15.27 1.70 12.74
C GLN A 38 -16.35 0.68 12.35
N ASP A 39 -16.90 0.81 11.15
CA ASP A 39 -17.96 -0.06 10.64
C ASP A 39 -17.42 -1.48 10.35
N PHE A 40 -16.23 -1.60 9.74
CA PHE A 40 -15.59 -2.89 9.53
C PHE A 40 -15.10 -3.52 10.84
N TYR A 41 -14.61 -2.71 11.79
CA TYR A 41 -14.16 -3.20 13.08
C TYR A 41 -15.25 -4.00 13.81
N VAL A 42 -16.50 -3.50 13.81
CA VAL A 42 -17.62 -4.15 14.50
C VAL A 42 -18.22 -5.33 13.72
N SER A 43 -17.74 -5.60 12.50
CA SER A 43 -18.26 -6.71 11.68
C SER A 43 -18.00 -8.08 12.34
N PRO A 44 -18.94 -9.04 12.26
CA PRO A 44 -18.75 -10.38 12.81
C PRO A 44 -17.50 -11.08 12.28
N THR A 45 -17.16 -10.85 11.01
CA THR A 45 -15.96 -11.42 10.37
C THR A 45 -14.68 -10.88 11.01
N PHE A 46 -14.57 -9.58 11.22
CA PHE A 46 -13.36 -9.01 11.81
C PHE A 46 -13.25 -9.34 13.30
N GLN A 47 -14.37 -9.37 14.03
CA GLN A 47 -14.40 -9.80 15.43
C GLN A 47 -13.96 -11.26 15.61
N ASP A 48 -14.37 -12.19 14.74
CA ASP A 48 -13.86 -13.58 14.75
C ASP A 48 -12.34 -13.61 14.50
N MET A 49 -11.82 -12.81 13.56
CA MET A 49 -10.39 -12.71 13.30
C MET A 49 -9.60 -12.19 14.51
N LEU A 50 -10.11 -11.16 15.20
CA LEU A 50 -9.49 -10.63 16.41
C LEU A 50 -9.46 -11.67 17.53
N ASN A 51 -10.60 -12.31 17.81
CA ASN A 51 -10.73 -13.31 18.86
C ASN A 51 -9.81 -14.52 18.61
N ARG A 52 -9.80 -15.05 17.39
CA ARG A 52 -8.89 -16.16 17.04
C ARG A 52 -7.43 -15.76 17.17
N THR A 53 -7.07 -14.56 16.75
CA THR A 53 -5.69 -14.08 16.87
C THR A 53 -5.28 -13.93 18.33
N GLY A 54 -6.14 -13.36 19.17
CA GLY A 54 -5.90 -13.23 20.62
C GLY A 54 -5.76 -14.58 21.33
N ASP A 55 -6.53 -15.58 20.89
CA ASP A 55 -6.46 -16.95 21.40
C ASP A 55 -5.31 -17.78 20.79
N GLY A 56 -4.51 -17.22 19.87
CA GLY A 56 -3.48 -17.96 19.14
C GLY A 56 -4.02 -19.05 18.21
N LYS A 57 -5.30 -18.98 17.84
CA LYS A 57 -5.97 -19.90 16.91
C LYS A 57 -5.67 -19.52 15.45
N PRO A 58 -5.64 -20.50 14.54
CA PRO A 58 -5.44 -20.23 13.13
C PRO A 58 -6.60 -19.43 12.54
N LEU A 59 -6.26 -18.49 11.66
CA LEU A 59 -7.21 -17.78 10.81
C LEU A 59 -7.47 -18.59 9.54
N ASN A 60 -8.73 -18.66 9.10
CA ASN A 60 -9.09 -19.17 7.78
C ASN A 60 -8.81 -18.11 6.70
N TRP A 61 -7.63 -17.52 6.74
CA TRP A 61 -7.24 -16.40 5.90
C TRP A 61 -5.80 -16.57 5.42
N ARG A 62 -5.52 -16.06 4.22
CA ARG A 62 -4.19 -16.16 3.59
C ARG A 62 -3.14 -15.27 4.28
N LYS A 63 -3.55 -14.33 5.13
CA LYS A 63 -2.68 -13.40 5.86
C LYS A 63 -2.89 -13.59 7.37
N SER A 64 -1.91 -13.14 8.15
CA SER A 64 -2.09 -12.85 9.58
C SER A 64 -2.47 -11.39 9.77
N LEU A 65 -3.07 -11.04 10.91
CA LEU A 65 -3.31 -9.63 11.25
C LEU A 65 -2.00 -8.81 11.27
N GLN A 66 -0.89 -9.39 11.75
CA GLN A 66 0.42 -8.75 11.70
C GLN A 66 0.81 -8.32 10.27
N LYS A 67 0.69 -9.22 9.29
CA LYS A 67 0.99 -8.90 7.88
C LYS A 67 -0.04 -7.97 7.23
N TYR A 68 -1.25 -7.93 7.78
CA TYR A 68 -2.29 -7.02 7.29
C TYR A 68 -2.06 -5.58 7.74
N TYR A 69 -1.65 -5.40 9.00
CA TYR A 69 -1.32 -4.11 9.58
C TYR A 69 0.00 -3.55 9.07
N TYR A 70 1.07 -4.35 9.11
CA TYR A 70 2.41 -3.89 8.76
C TYR A 70 2.78 -4.34 7.36
N ARG A 71 2.60 -3.42 6.40
CA ARG A 71 2.77 -3.69 4.97
C ARG A 71 4.12 -3.20 4.48
N GLU A 72 4.64 -3.84 3.44
CA GLU A 72 5.83 -3.36 2.74
C GLU A 72 5.51 -2.04 2.01
N GLU A 73 6.54 -1.21 1.79
CA GLU A 73 6.37 0.01 0.99
C GLU A 73 5.86 -0.28 -0.42
N TRP A 74 6.39 -1.34 -1.04
CA TRP A 74 6.07 -1.75 -2.40
C TRP A 74 5.54 -3.17 -2.42
N GLU A 75 4.25 -3.32 -2.72
CA GLU A 75 3.63 -4.63 -2.91
C GLU A 75 3.37 -4.87 -4.41
N VAL A 76 3.94 -5.95 -4.95
CA VAL A 76 3.88 -6.30 -6.38
C VAL A 76 3.18 -7.63 -6.57
N PHE A 77 2.11 -7.63 -7.37
CA PHE A 77 1.28 -8.81 -7.59
C PHE A 77 1.10 -9.13 -9.07
N ALA A 78 1.03 -10.42 -9.37
CA ALA A 78 0.40 -10.93 -10.57
C ALA A 78 -1.06 -11.30 -10.26
N ILE A 79 -1.97 -10.97 -11.16
CA ILE A 79 -3.40 -11.28 -11.07
C ILE A 79 -3.64 -12.53 -11.92
N LYS A 80 -4.02 -13.62 -11.25
CA LYS A 80 -4.34 -14.90 -11.90
C LYS A 80 -5.67 -15.41 -11.35
N ASN A 81 -6.63 -15.70 -12.23
CA ASN A 81 -7.95 -16.21 -11.86
C ASN A 81 -8.64 -15.35 -10.77
N HIS A 82 -8.63 -14.02 -10.95
CA HIS A 82 -9.18 -13.05 -9.97
C HIS A 82 -8.50 -13.06 -8.59
N SER A 83 -7.36 -13.75 -8.43
CA SER A 83 -6.55 -13.75 -7.23
C SER A 83 -5.25 -12.98 -7.43
N GLU A 84 -4.82 -12.26 -6.40
CA GLU A 84 -3.52 -11.61 -6.34
C GLU A 84 -2.48 -12.58 -5.79
N ILE A 85 -1.37 -12.73 -6.51
CA ILE A 85 -0.23 -13.59 -6.18
C ILE A 85 1.00 -12.71 -6.10
N GLU A 86 1.70 -12.70 -4.97
CA GLU A 86 2.95 -11.95 -4.83
C GLU A 86 3.98 -12.42 -5.86
N ILE A 87 4.65 -11.47 -6.52
CA ILE A 87 5.72 -11.79 -7.44
C ILE A 87 6.98 -12.13 -6.64
N PRO A 88 7.57 -13.33 -6.81
CA PRO A 88 8.78 -13.71 -6.08
C PRO A 88 10.02 -13.04 -6.68
N PRO A 89 11.11 -12.90 -5.89
CA PRO A 89 12.44 -12.63 -6.44
C PRO A 89 12.86 -13.71 -7.47
N PRO A 90 13.68 -13.36 -8.47
CA PRO A 90 14.30 -12.06 -8.71
C PRO A 90 13.45 -11.10 -9.57
N TRP A 91 12.28 -11.52 -10.05
CA TRP A 91 11.50 -10.75 -11.03
C TRP A 91 10.80 -9.52 -10.41
N ARG A 92 10.59 -9.55 -9.10
CA ARG A 92 9.91 -8.50 -8.32
C ARG A 92 10.41 -7.10 -8.65
N ASP A 93 11.72 -6.88 -8.65
CA ASP A 93 12.29 -5.54 -8.83
C ASP A 93 12.12 -4.98 -10.24
N ALA A 94 12.26 -5.83 -11.26
CA ALA A 94 12.08 -5.41 -12.64
C ALA A 94 10.62 -5.00 -12.90
N VAL A 95 9.67 -5.80 -12.39
CA VAL A 95 8.23 -5.49 -12.50
C VAL A 95 7.87 -4.24 -11.70
N ARG A 96 8.40 -4.10 -10.48
CA ARG A 96 8.19 -2.93 -9.63
C ARG A 96 8.58 -1.65 -10.37
N LYS A 97 9.81 -1.59 -10.90
CA LYS A 97 10.34 -0.39 -11.58
C LYS A 97 9.53 0.00 -12.83
N ASP A 98 9.08 -0.98 -13.61
CA ASP A 98 8.24 -0.70 -14.79
C ASP A 98 6.90 -0.05 -14.40
N LEU A 99 6.22 -0.63 -13.40
CA LEU A 99 4.95 -0.13 -12.91
C LEU A 99 5.08 1.19 -12.13
N GLU A 100 6.17 1.36 -11.38
CA GLU A 100 6.48 2.58 -10.63
C GLU A 100 6.65 3.78 -11.57
N ARG A 101 7.38 3.61 -12.68
CA ARG A 101 7.52 4.66 -13.70
C ARG A 101 6.15 5.11 -14.22
N ASP A 102 5.30 4.15 -14.56
CA ASP A 102 3.96 4.42 -15.10
C ASP A 102 3.06 5.07 -14.03
N LEU A 103 3.18 4.66 -12.76
CA LEU A 103 2.47 5.27 -11.63
C LEU A 103 2.91 6.73 -11.40
N LEU A 104 4.22 6.99 -11.36
CA LEU A 104 4.77 8.34 -11.15
C LEU A 104 4.40 9.29 -12.30
N ALA A 105 4.34 8.80 -13.53
CA ALA A 105 3.83 9.57 -14.66
C ALA A 105 2.38 9.99 -14.44
N TRP A 106 1.51 9.02 -14.10
CA TRP A 106 0.11 9.30 -13.80
C TRP A 106 -0.08 10.28 -12.63
N GLN A 107 0.71 10.16 -11.56
CA GLN A 107 0.66 11.09 -10.42
C GLN A 107 1.02 12.52 -10.83
N ARG A 108 2.02 12.71 -11.70
CA ARG A 108 2.36 14.04 -12.23
C ARG A 108 1.25 14.60 -13.11
N ASP A 109 0.76 13.79 -14.05
CA ASP A 109 -0.25 14.21 -15.02
C ASP A 109 -1.58 14.60 -14.35
N THR A 110 -1.89 13.98 -13.21
CA THR A 110 -3.10 14.25 -12.43
C THR A 110 -2.89 15.27 -11.30
N GLY A 111 -1.67 15.83 -11.16
CA GLY A 111 -1.38 16.81 -10.11
C GLY A 111 -1.55 16.28 -8.69
N ASP A 112 -1.13 15.03 -8.46
CA ASP A 112 -1.27 14.36 -7.15
C ASP A 112 -0.53 15.12 -6.04
N PRO A 113 -1.23 15.62 -5.01
CA PRO A 113 -0.60 16.37 -3.92
C PRO A 113 0.42 15.57 -3.11
N TRP A 114 0.35 14.23 -3.15
CA TRP A 114 1.26 13.35 -2.42
C TRP A 114 2.47 12.91 -3.25
N LEU A 115 2.64 13.44 -4.47
CA LEU A 115 3.68 13.03 -5.41
C LEU A 115 5.08 12.90 -4.78
N CYS A 116 5.44 13.83 -3.90
CA CYS A 116 6.77 13.88 -3.28
C CYS A 116 6.81 13.31 -1.86
N PHE A 117 5.65 13.04 -1.25
CA PHE A 117 5.57 12.50 0.10
C PHE A 117 5.91 11.00 0.09
N PRO A 118 6.62 10.45 1.10
CA PRO A 118 7.07 11.10 2.34
C PRO A 118 8.50 11.66 2.30
N ASN A 119 9.24 11.48 1.21
CA ASN A 119 10.68 11.78 1.15
C ASN A 119 10.99 13.23 0.78
N GLY A 120 9.97 13.98 0.34
CA GLY A 120 10.12 15.34 -0.16
C GLY A 120 8.84 16.17 -0.11
N VAL A 121 8.96 17.40 -0.55
CA VAL A 121 7.88 18.40 -0.64
C VAL A 121 7.71 18.84 -2.08
N LEU A 122 6.45 18.91 -2.53
CA LEU A 122 6.11 19.42 -3.85
C LEU A 122 6.08 20.96 -3.83
N ILE A 123 7.01 21.59 -4.55
CA ILE A 123 7.06 23.04 -4.75
C ILE A 123 6.98 23.35 -6.25
N GLY A 124 5.87 23.94 -6.69
CA GLY A 124 5.55 24.06 -8.10
C GLY A 124 5.41 22.68 -8.75
N GLN A 125 6.33 22.33 -9.65
CA GLN A 125 6.38 21.01 -10.31
C GLN A 125 7.61 20.18 -9.89
N LYS A 126 8.29 20.56 -8.81
CA LYS A 126 9.52 19.90 -8.36
C LYS A 126 9.33 19.26 -6.99
N CYS A 127 9.87 18.05 -6.85
CA CYS A 127 10.06 17.43 -5.53
C CYS A 127 11.39 17.89 -4.95
N LEU A 128 11.34 18.54 -3.79
CA LEU A 128 12.52 18.92 -3.01
C LEU A 128 12.71 17.94 -1.85
N PRO A 129 13.93 17.46 -1.57
CA PRO A 129 14.16 16.42 -0.56
C PRO A 129 13.95 16.96 0.86
N LEU A 130 13.44 16.10 1.75
CA LEU A 130 13.33 16.38 3.18
C LEU A 130 14.56 15.94 3.97
N LEU A 131 15.43 15.08 3.40
CA LEU A 131 16.59 14.48 4.09
C LEU A 131 16.19 13.81 5.42
N ASN A 132 15.06 13.08 5.41
CA ASN A 132 14.43 12.50 6.59
C ASN A 132 14.78 11.02 6.80
N ASP A 133 15.94 10.57 6.31
CA ASP A 133 16.45 9.19 6.38
C ASP A 133 15.51 8.12 5.79
N LEU A 134 14.51 8.55 5.04
CA LEU A 134 13.67 7.71 4.21
C LEU A 134 14.33 7.68 2.84
N ARG A 135 14.63 6.48 2.33
CA ARG A 135 15.41 6.31 1.08
C ARG A 135 14.90 7.24 0.00
N ASP A 136 15.82 7.89 -0.72
CA ASP A 136 15.49 8.76 -1.85
C ASP A 136 14.58 8.05 -2.87
N PRO A 137 13.62 8.76 -3.48
CA PRO A 137 12.75 8.23 -4.54
C PRO A 137 13.55 7.73 -5.75
#